data_AF-A0A7R8W8F9-F1
#
_entry.id   AF-A0A7R8W8F9-F1
#
_cell.length_a   1.000
_cell.length_b   1.000
_cell.length_c   1.000
_cell.angle_alpha   90.00
_cell.angle_beta   90.00
_cell.angle_gamma   90.00
#
_symmetry.space_group_name_H-M   'P 1'
#
loop_
_entity.id
_entity.type
_entity.pdbx_description
1 polymer ?
#
loop_
_entity_poly.entity_id
_entity_poly.type
_entity_poly.pdbx_seq_one_letter_code
_entity_poly.pdbx_strand_id
1 'polypeptide(L)'
;MFRCGPASLAAVKRGEVGFSHDVSFVFSELNADILHWQEDPESDWGYTLMKTNKYHVGRFVVTKHPSRDDPYGDSDSHDITHEYKQEEGEDHQLR
;
A
#
# COMPACT_ATOMS: atom_id res chain seq x y z
N MET A 1 -13.62 2.16 19.46
CA MET A 1 -13.14 0.87 18.94
C MET A 1 -13.27 0.92 17.43
N PHE A 2 -12.16 0.94 16.70
CA PHE A 2 -12.16 1.03 15.24
C PHE A 2 -11.97 -0.37 14.65
N ARG A 3 -12.75 -0.69 13.61
CA ARG A 3 -12.70 -1.94 12.85
C ARG A 3 -12.59 -1.58 11.37
N CYS A 4 -11.98 -2.45 10.56
CA CYS A 4 -11.82 -2.23 9.13
C CYS A 4 -12.46 -3.40 8.36
N GLY A 5 -13.30 -3.07 7.37
CA GLY A 5 -13.82 -4.01 6.39
C GLY A 5 -15.20 -4.62 6.70
N PRO A 6 -15.66 -5.53 5.84
CA PRO A 6 -14.91 -6.15 4.74
C PRO A 6 -14.67 -5.20 3.56
N ALA A 7 -13.43 -5.17 3.08
CA ALA A 7 -13.02 -4.44 1.88
C ALA A 7 -12.79 -5.42 0.73
N SER A 8 -13.40 -5.16 -0.43
CA SER A 8 -13.21 -6.01 -1.62
C SER A 8 -11.78 -5.87 -2.15
N LEU A 9 -11.05 -6.98 -2.20
CA LEU A 9 -9.70 -7.04 -2.78
C LEU A 9 -9.66 -6.50 -4.21
N ALA A 10 -10.68 -6.84 -5.01
CA ALA A 10 -10.79 -6.39 -6.38
C ALA A 10 -11.00 -4.86 -6.48
N ALA A 11 -11.77 -4.28 -5.55
CA ALA A 11 -11.96 -2.83 -5.47
C ALA A 11 -10.67 -2.14 -5.02
N VAL A 12 -9.95 -2.70 -4.04
CA VAL A 12 -8.64 -2.21 -3.60
C VAL A 12 -7.65 -2.21 -4.78
N LYS A 13 -7.48 -3.34 -5.48
CA LYS A 13 -6.54 -3.46 -6.61
C LYS A 13 -6.85 -2.47 -7.75
N ARG A 14 -8.12 -2.15 -7.99
CA ARG A 14 -8.56 -1.21 -9.02
C ARG A 14 -8.64 0.25 -8.56
N GLY A 15 -8.36 0.55 -7.29
CA GLY A 15 -8.49 1.90 -6.74
C GLY A 15 -9.94 2.41 -6.65
N GLU A 16 -10.92 1.52 -6.59
CA GLU A 16 -12.35 1.87 -6.53
C GLU A 16 -12.78 2.23 -5.09
N VAL A 17 -12.15 3.27 -4.53
CA VAL A 17 -12.27 3.68 -3.11
C VAL A 17 -13.66 4.15 -2.69
N GLY A 18 -14.59 4.34 -3.63
CA GLY A 18 -15.98 4.69 -3.36
C GLY A 18 -16.84 3.53 -2.87
N PHE A 19 -16.37 2.28 -2.96
CA PHE A 19 -17.10 1.14 -2.43
C PHE A 19 -16.95 1.00 -0.91
N SER A 20 -18.04 0.55 -0.28
CA SER A 20 -18.00 0.10 1.11
C SER A 20 -17.34 -1.28 1.21
N HIS A 21 -16.71 -1.67 2.32
CA HIS A 21 -16.34 -0.86 3.48
C HIS A 21 -14.83 -0.61 3.50
N ASP A 22 -14.42 0.57 3.94
CA ASP A 22 -13.02 0.95 4.22
C ASP A 22 -12.01 0.70 3.08
N VAL A 23 -12.49 0.64 1.83
CA VAL A 23 -11.63 0.40 0.65
C VAL A 23 -10.58 1.50 0.51
N SER A 24 -10.94 2.76 0.79
CA SER A 24 -9.99 3.88 0.80
C SER A 24 -8.85 3.70 1.80
N PHE A 25 -9.16 3.17 2.98
CA PHE A 25 -8.18 2.94 4.03
C PHE A 25 -7.22 1.81 3.61
N VAL A 26 -7.76 0.66 3.22
CA VAL A 26 -6.95 -0.50 2.77
C VAL A 26 -6.13 -0.15 1.52
N PHE A 27 -6.68 0.60 0.58
CA PHE A 27 -5.96 1.09 -0.59
C PHE A 27 -4.75 1.95 -0.21
N SER A 28 -4.92 2.81 0.80
CA SER A 28 -3.87 3.71 1.28
C SER A 28 -2.72 2.96 1.96
N GLU A 29 -3.01 1.88 2.68
CA GLU A 29 -2.00 1.00 3.29
C GLU A 29 -1.04 0.36 2.27
N LEU A 30 -1.43 0.35 0.99
CA LEU A 30 -0.70 -0.30 -0.09
C LEU A 30 -0.09 0.69 -1.09
N ASN A 31 -0.64 1.90 -1.20
CA ASN A 31 -0.30 2.85 -2.26
C ASN A 31 0.11 4.25 -1.76
N ALA A 32 0.17 4.48 -0.45
CA ALA A 32 0.56 5.79 0.07
C ALA A 32 2.01 6.17 -0.31
N ASP A 33 2.19 7.44 -0.69
CA ASP A 33 3.50 8.02 -0.93
C ASP A 33 4.05 8.63 0.37
N ILE A 34 5.35 8.48 0.60
CA ILE A 34 6.04 9.12 1.73
C ILE A 34 6.68 10.42 1.25
N LEU A 35 6.20 11.54 1.79
CA LEU A 35 6.72 12.87 1.51
C LEU A 35 7.67 13.33 2.62
N HIS A 36 8.91 13.64 2.25
CA HIS A 36 9.90 14.21 3.16
C HIS A 36 9.87 15.74 3.03
N TRP A 37 9.46 16.39 4.11
CA TRP A 37 9.41 17.85 4.22
C TRP A 37 10.56 18.35 5.09
N GLN A 38 11.08 19.52 4.75
CA GLN A 38 12.07 20.25 5.55
C GLN A 38 11.50 21.61 5.92
N GLU A 39 11.72 22.04 7.17
CA GLU A 39 11.38 23.40 7.59
C GLU A 39 12.22 24.41 6.82
N ASP A 40 11.55 25.42 6.26
CA ASP A 40 12.14 26.42 5.39
C ASP A 40 11.54 27.81 5.70
N PRO A 41 12.28 28.68 6.41
CA PRO A 41 11.84 30.04 6.72
C PRO A 41 11.66 30.95 5.50
N GLU A 42 12.23 30.59 4.34
CA GLU A 42 12.08 31.35 3.09
C GLU A 42 10.83 30.93 2.31
N SER A 43 10.22 29.80 2.66
CA SER A 43 8.96 29.32 2.07
C SER A 43 7.74 30.00 2.70
N ASP A 44 6.76 30.40 1.89
CA ASP A 44 5.55 31.11 2.31
C ASP A 44 4.74 30.40 3.41
N TRP A 45 4.83 29.07 3.50
CA TRP A 45 4.11 28.25 4.48
C TRP A 45 5.04 27.47 5.42
N GLY A 46 6.35 27.78 5.40
CA GLY A 46 7.33 27.30 6.37
C GLY A 46 7.97 25.95 6.08
N TYR A 47 7.67 25.31 4.94
CA TYR A 47 8.26 24.03 4.55
C TYR A 47 8.55 23.94 3.05
N THR A 48 9.53 23.11 2.70
CA THR A 48 9.90 22.76 1.33
C THR A 48 9.91 21.23 1.17
N LEU A 49 9.38 20.75 0.04
CA LEU A 49 9.35 19.32 -0.29
C LEU A 49 10.73 18.86 -0.75
N MET A 50 11.35 17.94 -0.03
CA MET A 50 12.70 17.46 -0.32
C MET A 50 12.69 16.21 -1.21
N LYS A 51 11.83 15.24 -0.88
CA LYS A 51 11.80 13.95 -1.56
C LYS A 51 10.42 13.33 -1.46
N THR A 52 10.00 12.67 -2.53
CA THR A 52 8.82 11.80 -2.54
C THR A 52 9.27 10.36 -2.75
N ASN A 53 8.91 9.46 -1.84
CA ASN A 53 9.15 8.03 -1.98
C ASN A 53 7.83 7.31 -2.27
N LYS A 54 7.74 6.83 -3.52
CA LYS A 54 6.51 6.30 -4.11
C LYS A 54 6.30 4.80 -3.95
N TYR A 55 7.32 4.11 -3.45
CA TYR A 55 7.49 2.66 -3.59
C TYR A 55 7.85 1.98 -2.25
N HIS A 56 7.73 2.73 -1.15
CA HIS A 56 8.09 2.23 0.17
C HIS A 56 6.95 1.49 0.88
N VAL A 57 5.70 1.85 0.55
CA VAL A 57 4.49 1.34 1.21
C VAL A 57 3.92 0.17 0.40
N GLY A 58 3.38 -0.84 1.08
CA GLY A 58 2.76 -2.00 0.42
C GLY A 58 3.74 -2.87 -0.37
N ARG A 59 4.98 -3.03 0.11
CA ARG A 59 6.05 -3.76 -0.61
C ARG A 59 5.85 -5.27 -0.67
N PHE A 60 5.33 -5.87 0.40
CA PHE A 60 5.10 -7.29 0.50
C PHE A 60 3.81 -7.56 1.27
N VAL A 61 2.85 -8.18 0.60
CA VAL A 61 1.67 -8.78 1.20
C VAL A 61 1.85 -10.28 1.12
N VAL A 62 2.11 -10.91 2.26
CA VAL A 62 2.38 -12.35 2.33
C VAL A 62 1.31 -13.07 3.13
N THR A 63 1.04 -14.31 2.74
CA THR A 63 0.18 -15.23 3.46
C THR A 63 0.87 -16.59 3.59
N LYS A 64 0.40 -17.43 4.50
CA LYS A 64 0.91 -18.80 4.61
C LYS A 64 0.44 -19.63 3.41
N HIS A 65 1.36 -20.36 2.80
CA HIS A 65 1.09 -21.30 1.73
C HIS A 65 0.17 -22.43 2.24
N PRO A 66 -0.92 -22.77 1.53
CA PRO A 66 -1.95 -23.68 2.04
C PRO A 66 -1.47 -25.13 2.24
N SER A 67 -0.46 -25.56 1.49
CA SER A 67 0.04 -26.94 1.50
C SER A 67 1.46 -27.11 2.05
N ARG A 68 2.05 -26.06 2.62
CA ARG A 68 3.41 -26.10 3.18
C ARG A 68 3.35 -25.61 4.62
N ASP A 69 4.18 -26.22 5.45
CA ASP A 69 4.34 -25.84 6.84
C ASP A 69 5.83 -25.89 7.14
N ASP A 70 6.42 -24.71 7.34
CA ASP A 70 7.84 -24.58 7.65
C ASP A 70 7.99 -23.78 8.95
N PRO A 71 7.86 -24.42 10.12
CA PRO A 71 7.88 -23.72 11.39
C PRO A 71 9.25 -23.11 11.75
N TYR A 72 10.30 -23.44 10.97
CA TYR A 72 11.67 -23.01 11.24
C TYR A 72 12.26 -22.10 10.15
N GLY A 73 11.55 -21.93 9.02
CA GLY A 73 11.97 -21.12 7.88
C GLY A 73 10.82 -20.29 7.31
N ASP A 74 11.01 -19.78 6.09
CA ASP A 74 10.06 -18.92 5.37
C ASP A 74 9.58 -19.55 4.06
N SER A 75 9.85 -20.84 3.84
CA SER A 75 9.50 -21.54 2.59
C SER A 75 8.00 -21.78 2.41
N ASP A 76 7.21 -21.57 3.47
CA ASP A 76 5.76 -21.53 3.46
C ASP A 76 5.20 -20.11 3.32
N SER A 77 6.03 -19.07 3.15
CA SER A 77 5.58 -17.72 2.80
C SER A 77 5.14 -17.65 1.33
N HIS A 78 3.96 -17.10 1.08
CA HIS A 78 3.39 -16.93 -0.25
C HIS A 78 3.07 -15.45 -0.49
N ASP A 79 3.78 -14.83 -1.43
CA ASP A 79 3.60 -13.43 -1.81
C ASP A 79 2.39 -13.24 -2.73
N ILE A 80 1.41 -12.47 -2.24
CA ILE A 80 0.15 -12.12 -2.92
C ILE A 80 0.05 -10.62 -3.19
N THR A 81 1.18 -9.88 -3.18
CA THR A 81 1.20 -8.41 -3.41
C THR A 81 0.50 -8.02 -4.71
N HIS A 82 0.72 -8.81 -5.77
CA HIS A 82 0.11 -8.63 -7.09
C HIS A 82 -1.42 -8.76 -7.08
N GLU A 83 -2.02 -9.35 -6.05
CA GLU A 83 -3.49 -9.41 -5.89
C GLU A 83 -4.06 -8.11 -5.30
N TYR A 84 -3.23 -7.34 -4.60
CA TYR A 84 -3.63 -6.13 -3.88
C TYR A 84 -3.32 -4.83 -4.63
N LYS A 85 -2.26 -4.80 -5.44
CA LYS A 85 -1.88 -3.64 -6.26
C LYS A 85 -1.24 -4.08 -7.57
N GLN A 86 -1.17 -3.15 -8.51
CA GLN A 86 -0.43 -3.33 -9.77
C GLN A 86 1.07 -3.19 -9.51
N GLU A 87 1.88 -3.75 -10.42
CA GLU A 87 3.34 -3.58 -10.37
C GLU A 87 3.71 -2.10 -10.53
N GLU A 88 4.58 -1.64 -9.63
CA GLU A 88 5.00 -0.25 -9.57
C GLU A 88 5.86 0.11 -10.78
N GLY A 89 5.46 1.13 -11.54
CA GLY A 89 6.21 1.63 -12.71
C GLY A 89 5.61 1.29 -14.07
N GLU A 90 4.51 0.54 -14.11
CA GLU A 90 3.72 0.36 -15.32
C GLU A 90 2.74 1.54 -15.50
N ASP A 91 2.63 2.06 -16.74
CA ASP A 91 1.85 3.26 -17.09
C ASP A 91 0.33 3.16 -16.79
N HIS A 92 -0.18 1.97 -16.44
CA HIS A 92 -1.61 1.75 -16.14
C HIS A 92 -2.00 2.02 -14.68
N GLN A 93 -1.05 2.33 -13.81
CA GLN A 93 -1.38 2.64 -12.42
C GLN A 93 -1.89 4.09 -12.32
N LEU A 94 -3.20 4.26 -12.49
CA LEU A 94 -3.91 5.48 -12.11
C LEU A 94 -3.66 5.73 -10.62
N ARG A 95 -2.77 6.68 -10.33
CA ARG A 95 -2.53 7.24 -9.01
C ARG A 95 -3.25 8.57 -8.87
#